data_AF-A0A355E8W3-F1
#
_entry.id   AF-A0A355E8W3-F1
#
_cell.length_a   1.000
_cell.length_b   1.000
_cell.length_c   1.000
_cell.angle_alpha   90.00
_cell.angle_beta   90.00
_cell.angle_gamma   90.00
#
_symmetry.space_group_name_H-M   'P 1'
#
loop_
_entity.id
_entity.type
_entity.pdbx_description
1 polymer ?
#
loop_
_entity_poly.entity_id
_entity_poly.type
_entity_poly.pdbx_seq_one_letter_code
_entity_poly.pdbx_strand_id
1 'polypeptide(L)'
;MKSFERLVQRFRRLPGIGPKQAERLAIHVLRSPAAEAEALAEALREAKEKVHPCSECLDYTEAEVCRLCGDPARDRGLICVVEQPADVSAIERSR
;
A
#
# COMPACT_ATOMS: atom_id res chain seq x y z
N MET A 1 0.16 -23.82 17.90
CA MET A 1 -0.41 -23.94 16.52
C MET A 1 0.52 -23.24 15.54
N LYS A 2 1.45 -23.96 14.89
CA LYS A 2 2.59 -23.36 14.16
C LYS A 2 2.20 -22.35 13.06
N SER A 3 1.12 -22.62 12.31
CA SER A 3 0.67 -21.72 11.23
C SER A 3 -0.01 -20.45 11.72
N PHE A 4 -0.76 -20.52 12.82
CA PHE A 4 -1.40 -19.36 13.44
C PHE A 4 -0.36 -18.40 14.03
N GLU A 5 0.59 -18.92 14.81
CA GLU A 5 1.67 -18.12 15.38
C GLU A 5 2.47 -17.39 14.30
N ARG A 6 2.73 -18.06 13.16
CA ARG A 6 3.39 -17.44 12.01
C ARG A 6 2.59 -16.24 11.47
N LEU A 7 1.27 -16.37 11.34
CA LEU A 7 0.40 -15.27 10.87
C LEU A 7 0.42 -14.10 11.86
N VAL A 8 0.27 -14.37 13.16
CA VAL A 8 0.36 -13.34 14.22
C VAL A 8 1.71 -12.61 14.13
N GLN A 9 2.82 -13.33 14.00
CA GLN A 9 4.14 -12.71 13.89
C GLN A 9 4.31 -11.85 12.63
N ARG A 10 3.66 -12.20 11.52
CA ARG A 10 3.66 -11.34 10.31
C ARG A 10 2.89 -10.05 10.55
N PHE A 11 1.70 -10.11 11.14
CA PHE A 11 0.93 -8.90 11.46
C PHE A 11 1.64 -8.00 12.48
N ARG A 12 2.33 -8.56 13.47
CA ARG A 12 3.11 -7.78 14.45
C ARG A 12 4.26 -6.97 13.86
N ARG A 13 4.74 -7.31 12.66
CA ARG A 13 5.80 -6.56 11.97
C ARG A 13 5.30 -5.31 11.26
N LEU A 14 3.99 -5.15 11.12
CA LEU A 14 3.40 -3.98 10.49
C LEU A 14 3.39 -2.80 11.46
N PRO A 15 3.65 -1.57 10.98
CA PRO A 15 3.61 -0.38 11.81
C PRO A 15 2.23 -0.20 12.45
N GLY A 16 2.21 0.11 13.75
CA GLY A 16 0.96 0.34 14.50
C GLY A 16 0.22 -0.92 14.99
N ILE A 17 0.72 -2.14 14.70
CA ILE A 17 0.06 -3.38 15.11
C ILE A 17 0.78 -4.04 16.30
N GLY A 18 0.21 -3.88 17.49
CA GLY A 18 0.66 -4.54 18.72
C GLY A 18 0.26 -6.02 18.82
N PRO A 19 0.78 -6.77 19.81
CA PRO A 19 0.56 -8.21 19.94
C PRO A 19 -0.91 -8.61 20.03
N LYS A 20 -1.71 -7.90 20.86
CA LYS A 20 -3.16 -8.14 20.99
C LYS A 20 -3.91 -7.87 19.68
N GLN A 21 -3.52 -6.82 18.95
CA GLN A 21 -4.15 -6.48 17.68
C GLN A 21 -3.82 -7.51 16.60
N ALA A 22 -2.57 -7.96 16.52
CA ALA A 22 -2.15 -9.00 15.58
C ALA A 22 -2.89 -10.32 15.79
N GLU A 23 -3.08 -10.73 17.06
CA GLU A 23 -3.86 -11.91 17.39
C GLU A 23 -5.33 -11.76 16.95
N ARG A 24 -5.94 -10.61 17.21
CA ARG A 24 -7.31 -10.29 16.76
C ARG A 24 -7.44 -10.39 15.24
N LEU A 25 -6.48 -9.86 14.49
CA LEU A 25 -6.46 -9.93 13.02
C LEU A 25 -6.27 -11.38 12.52
N ALA A 26 -5.38 -12.14 13.14
CA ALA A 26 -5.18 -13.55 12.78
C ALA A 26 -6.44 -14.40 13.03
N ILE A 27 -7.15 -14.16 14.13
CA ILE A 27 -8.43 -14.82 14.42
C ILE A 27 -9.50 -14.40 13.41
N HIS A 28 -9.54 -13.13 13.00
CA HIS A 28 -10.46 -12.66 11.98
C HIS A 28 -10.27 -13.43 10.66
N VAL A 29 -9.03 -13.54 10.17
CA VAL A 29 -8.71 -14.31 8.96
C VAL A 29 -9.15 -15.78 9.06
N LEU A 30 -8.98 -16.42 10.22
CA LEU A 30 -9.40 -17.80 10.43
C LEU A 30 -10.93 -17.99 10.48
N ARG A 31 -11.68 -16.93 10.82
CA ARG A 31 -13.14 -16.96 10.88
C ARG A 31 -13.79 -16.55 9.55
N SER A 32 -13.06 -15.81 8.72
CA SER A 32 -13.51 -15.42 7.39
C SER A 32 -13.60 -16.62 6.44
N PRO A 33 -14.46 -16.55 5.42
CA PRO A 33 -14.45 -17.50 4.31
C PRO A 33 -13.07 -17.61 3.66
N ALA A 34 -12.70 -18.81 3.20
CA ALA A 34 -11.41 -19.05 2.56
C ALA A 34 -11.14 -18.09 1.38
N ALA A 35 -12.19 -17.72 0.63
CA ALA A 35 -12.09 -16.77 -0.48
C ALA A 35 -11.65 -15.37 -0.04
N GLU A 36 -12.06 -14.88 1.13
CA GLU A 36 -11.63 -13.57 1.64
C GLU A 36 -10.16 -13.60 2.07
N ALA A 37 -9.73 -14.69 2.72
CA ALA A 37 -8.33 -14.87 3.10
C ALA A 37 -7.42 -14.93 1.87
N GLU A 38 -7.86 -15.61 0.80
CA GLU A 38 -7.14 -15.68 -0.46
C GLU A 38 -7.09 -14.32 -1.17
N ALA A 39 -8.22 -13.60 -1.23
CA ALA A 39 -8.27 -12.27 -1.82
C ALA A 39 -7.33 -11.28 -1.12
N LEU A 40 -7.20 -11.36 0.21
CA LEU A 40 -6.22 -10.55 0.96
C LEU A 40 -4.78 -10.93 0.60
N ALA A 41 -4.48 -12.23 0.49
CA ALA A 41 -3.15 -12.70 0.10
C ALA A 41 -2.80 -12.26 -1.33
N GLU A 42 -3.77 -12.29 -2.25
CA GLU A 42 -3.63 -11.81 -3.62
C GLU A 42 -3.31 -10.32 -3.65
N ALA A 43 -4.14 -9.50 -3.00
CA ALA A 43 -3.96 -8.05 -3.00
C ALA A 43 -2.59 -7.64 -2.45
N LEU A 44 -2.09 -8.33 -1.42
CA LEU A 44 -0.74 -8.10 -0.89
C LEU A 44 0.36 -8.46 -1.90
N ARG A 45 0.18 -9.55 -2.65
CA ARG A 45 1.15 -9.99 -3.66
C ARG A 45 1.15 -9.04 -4.86
N GLU A 46 -0.02 -8.77 -5.42
CA GLU A 46 -0.18 -7.87 -6.57
C GLU A 46 0.37 -6.48 -6.28
N ALA A 47 0.03 -5.88 -5.13
CA ALA A 47 0.53 -4.57 -4.76
C ALA A 47 2.07 -4.55 -4.67
N LYS A 48 2.68 -5.63 -4.18
CA LYS A 48 4.14 -5.69 -4.07
C LYS A 48 4.85 -5.90 -5.42
N GLU A 49 4.18 -6.55 -6.37
CA GLU A 49 4.71 -6.83 -7.71
C GLU A 49 4.51 -5.66 -8.67
N LYS A 50 3.33 -5.02 -8.64
CA LYS A 50 2.91 -4.03 -9.62
C LYS A 50 3.22 -2.60 -9.21
N VAL A 51 3.18 -2.27 -7.91
CA VAL A 51 3.38 -0.89 -7.46
C VAL A 51 4.87 -0.58 -7.35
N HIS A 52 5.32 0.41 -8.10
CA HIS A 52 6.70 0.88 -8.12
C HIS A 52 6.77 2.42 -8.19
N PRO A 53 7.93 3.02 -7.92
CA PRO A 53 8.11 4.46 -8.10
C PRO A 53 7.99 4.85 -9.58
N CYS A 54 7.39 6.01 -9.83
CA CYS A 54 7.34 6.68 -11.13
C CYS A 54 8.75 7.02 -11.61
N SER A 55 9.03 6.87 -12.91
CA SER A 55 10.35 7.19 -13.48
C SER A 55 10.70 8.68 -13.42
N GLU A 56 9.71 9.57 -13.28
CA GLU A 56 9.90 11.02 -13.28
C GLU A 56 9.88 11.65 -11.88
N CYS A 57 8.85 11.35 -11.07
CA CYS A 57 8.62 12.02 -9.78
C CYS A 57 8.76 11.11 -8.55
N LEU A 58 9.03 9.82 -8.76
CA LEU A 58 9.19 8.81 -7.70
C LEU A 58 7.94 8.56 -6.81
N ASP A 59 6.78 9.13 -7.14
CA ASP A 59 5.50 8.76 -6.52
C ASP A 59 5.10 7.32 -6.91
N TYR A 60 4.25 6.66 -6.12
CA TYR A 60 3.85 5.28 -6.40
C TYR A 60 2.84 5.18 -7.54
N THR A 61 3.09 4.26 -8.47
CA THR A 61 2.29 4.01 -9.66
C THR A 61 2.44 2.55 -10.10
N GLU A 62 1.52 2.07 -10.93
CA GLU A 62 1.64 0.77 -11.64
C GLU A 62 2.05 0.95 -13.11
N ALA A 63 2.06 2.19 -13.61
CA ALA A 63 2.55 2.55 -14.93
C ALA A 63 3.96 3.15 -14.84
N GLU A 64 4.71 3.13 -15.95
CA GLU A 64 6.06 3.74 -16.04
C GLU A 64 6.08 5.20 -15.58
N VAL A 65 5.08 5.97 -16.02
CA VAL A 65 4.87 7.37 -15.65
C VAL A 65 3.53 7.49 -14.92
N CYS A 66 3.52 8.16 -13.76
CA CYS A 66 2.30 8.33 -12.98
C CYS A 66 1.30 9.25 -13.69
N ARG A 67 0.03 9.18 -13.26
CA ARG A 67 -1.06 10.01 -13.81
C ARG A 67 -0.82 11.51 -13.73
N LEU A 68 0.02 11.98 -12.81
CA LEU A 68 0.31 13.42 -12.65
C LEU A 68 1.35 13.87 -13.68
N CYS A 69 2.46 13.13 -13.82
CA CYS A 69 3.50 13.41 -14.81
C CYS A 69 3.00 13.27 -16.26
N GLY A 70 2.10 12.31 -16.49
CA GLY A 70 1.47 12.07 -17.80
C GLY A 70 0.34 13.03 -18.16
N ASP A 71 -0.11 13.89 -17.24
CA ASP A 71 -1.23 14.82 -17.47
C ASP A 71 -0.78 16.04 -18.30
N PRO A 72 -1.27 16.19 -19.55
CA PRO A 72 -0.89 17.32 -20.41
C PRO A 72 -1.45 18.67 -19.94
N ALA A 73 -2.43 18.68 -19.02
CA ALA A 73 -3.00 19.90 -18.47
C ALA A 73 -2.13 20.51 -17.34
N ARG A 74 -1.03 19.85 -16.96
CA ARG A 74 -0.11 20.35 -15.93
C ARG A 74 1.02 21.18 -16.49
N ASP A 75 1.36 22.22 -15.74
CA ASP A 75 2.54 23.03 -16.03
C ASP A 75 3.82 22.24 -15.66
N ARG A 76 4.59 21.87 -16.69
CA ARG A 76 5.87 21.16 -16.54
C ARG A 76 7.02 22.05 -16.07
N GLY A 77 6.83 23.36 -16.01
CA GLY A 77 7.80 24.32 -15.48
C GLY A 77 7.78 24.46 -13.95
N LEU A 78 6.74 23.96 -13.28
CA LEU A 78 6.57 24.07 -11.84
C LEU A 78 6.72 22.71 -11.15
N ILE A 79 7.69 22.57 -10.25
CA ILE A 79 7.93 21.35 -9.48
C ILE A 79 7.58 21.61 -8.01
N CYS A 80 6.68 20.81 -7.46
CA CYS A 80 6.37 20.77 -6.03
C CYS A 80 7.15 19.64 -5.37
N VAL A 81 8.21 19.98 -4.64
CA VAL A 81 9.03 19.00 -3.90
C VAL A 81 8.32 18.67 -2.59
N VAL A 82 8.19 17.37 -2.31
CA VAL A 82 7.58 16.84 -1.08
C VAL A 82 8.50 15.82 -0.40
N GLU A 83 8.26 15.53 0.87
CA GLU A 83 9.07 14.58 1.63
C GLU A 83 8.63 13.13 1.38
N GLN A 84 7.32 12.89 1.30
CA GLN A 84 6.76 11.53 1.17
C GLN A 84 5.66 11.46 0.09
N PRO A 85 5.45 10.28 -0.54
CA PRO A 85 4.35 10.06 -1.50
C PRO A 85 2.96 10.45 -0.96
N ALA A 86 2.74 10.29 0.35
CA ALA A 86 1.48 10.68 0.99
C ALA A 86 1.18 12.18 0.89
N ASP A 87 2.21 13.02 0.84
CA ASP A 87 2.10 14.48 0.73
C ASP A 87 1.59 14.89 -0.65
N VAL A 88 2.01 14.18 -1.71
CA VAL A 88 1.48 14.37 -3.08
C VAL A 88 -0.04 14.23 -3.04
N SER A 89 -0.53 13.14 -2.47
CA SER A 89 -1.97 12.88 -2.35
C SER A 89 -2.71 13.93 -1.51
N ALA A 90 -2.06 14.54 -0.53
CA ALA A 90 -2.65 15.60 0.29
C ALA A 90 -2.82 16.90 -0.50
N ILE A 91 -1.78 17.32 -1.22
CA ILE A 91 -1.79 18.52 -2.07
C ILE A 91 -2.81 18.35 -3.21
N GLU A 92 -2.83 17.19 -3.85
CA GLU A 92 -3.76 16.89 -4.95
C GLU A 92 -5.24 16.97 -4.55
N ARG A 93 -5.58 16.67 -3.29
CA ARG A 93 -6.96 16.80 -2.79
C ARG A 93 -7.42 18.24 -2.56
N SER A 94 -6.49 19.19 -2.45
CA SER A 94 -6.81 20.61 -2.24
C SER A 94 -7.04 21.40 -3.53
N ARG A 95 -6.93 20.75 -4.68
CA ARG A 95 -7.13 21.34 -6.01
C ARG A 95 -8.60 21.45 -6.38
#